data_AF-A0A358S699-F1
#
_entry.id   AF-A0A358S699-F1
#
_cell.length_a   1.000
_cell.length_b   1.000
_cell.length_c   1.000
_cell.angle_alpha   90.00
_cell.angle_beta   90.00
_cell.angle_gamma   90.00
#
_symmetry.space_group_name_H-M   'P 1'
#
loop_
_entity.id
_entity.type
_entity.pdbx_description
1 polymer ?
#
loop_
_entity_poly.entity_id
_entity_poly.type
_entity_poly.pdbx_seq_one_letter_code
_entity_poly.pdbx_strand_id
1 'polypeptide(L)'
;MANQIIDYSYITWGDWRHGATSGVFPKEKIGGKYYKLSAYSADVGIYGIQSISEVIASRVAKILRIDCVEYRLVLATVRFTNKEFETVLCESDDFNLRNEGIMVFEDLYNSRVRGIGEIPPLEFSREIGIQDEVYRMFVLDYLINNIDRHGRNIEILVDDRGDAYECP
;
A
#
# COMPACT_ATOMS: atom_id res chain seq x y z
N MET A 1 4.94 -0.56 29.53
CA MET A 1 6.18 -0.31 28.77
C MET A 1 6.07 1.10 28.22
N ALA A 2 7.04 1.98 28.47
CA ALA A 2 7.05 3.30 27.84
C ALA A 2 7.18 3.10 26.33
N ASN A 3 6.28 3.66 25.53
CA ASN A 3 6.45 3.65 24.07
C ASN A 3 7.69 4.47 23.75
N GLN A 4 8.78 3.80 23.40
CA GLN A 4 9.99 4.44 22.92
C GLN A 4 9.67 5.13 21.60
N ILE A 5 9.90 6.44 21.53
CA ILE A 5 9.81 7.21 20.28
C ILE A 5 11.01 6.81 19.42
N ILE A 6 10.76 6.34 18.21
CA ILE A 6 11.82 5.98 17.25
C ILE A 6 12.18 7.20 16.41
N ASP A 7 13.48 7.46 16.22
CA ASP A 7 13.93 8.56 15.37
C ASP A 7 13.95 8.12 13.89
N TYR A 8 13.06 8.71 13.10
CA TYR A 8 12.98 8.60 11.65
C TYR A 8 13.11 9.97 10.96
N SER A 9 13.73 10.95 11.63
CA SER A 9 13.98 12.29 11.06
C SER A 9 14.93 12.27 9.85
N TYR A 10 15.65 11.17 9.65
CA TYR A 10 16.52 10.94 8.50
C TYR A 10 15.77 10.50 7.23
N ILE A 11 14.50 10.12 7.32
CA ILE A 11 13.71 9.69 6.16
C ILE A 11 13.31 10.93 5.35
N THR A 12 13.73 10.97 4.09
CA THR A 12 13.22 11.92 3.10
C THR A 12 11.98 11.33 2.48
N TRP A 13 10.83 11.90 2.78
CA TRP A 13 9.54 11.38 2.32
C TRP A 13 9.23 11.84 0.90
N GLY A 14 8.65 10.94 0.11
CA GLY A 14 8.11 11.23 -1.22
C GLY A 14 7.18 12.46 -1.24
N ASP A 15 7.32 13.25 -2.31
CA ASP A 15 6.69 14.57 -2.43
C ASP A 15 5.17 14.46 -2.60
N TRP A 16 4.41 15.16 -1.75
CA TRP A 16 2.95 15.26 -1.81
C TRP A 16 2.42 15.86 -3.12
N ARG A 17 3.30 16.52 -3.89
CA ARG A 17 3.00 17.17 -5.18
C ARG A 17 3.18 16.26 -6.39
N HIS A 18 3.97 15.19 -6.26
CA HIS A 18 4.32 14.32 -7.37
C HIS A 18 4.51 12.90 -6.85
N GLY A 19 3.39 12.24 -6.54
CA GLY A 19 3.36 10.82 -6.20
C GLY A 19 3.90 9.98 -7.36
N ALA A 20 5.22 9.80 -7.41
CA ALA A 20 5.88 8.89 -8.35
C ALA A 20 5.47 7.42 -8.09
N THR A 21 4.78 7.16 -6.98
CA THR A 21 4.05 5.94 -6.70
C THR A 21 2.57 6.24 -6.39
N SER A 22 1.84 6.94 -7.26
CA SER A 22 0.35 6.93 -7.39
C SER A 22 -0.53 7.10 -6.12
N GLY A 23 0.00 7.57 -4.99
CA GLY A 23 -0.73 7.67 -3.71
C GLY A 23 -0.71 9.10 -3.14
N VAL A 24 -1.75 9.46 -2.41
CA VAL A 24 -1.96 10.81 -1.85
C VAL A 24 -1.17 11.03 -0.54
N PHE A 25 -0.74 9.95 0.11
CA PHE A 25 -0.07 10.00 1.41
C PHE A 25 1.46 9.90 1.28
N PRO A 26 2.23 10.62 2.13
CA PRO A 26 3.68 10.51 2.13
C PRO A 26 4.11 9.09 2.46
N LYS A 27 4.99 8.53 1.63
CA LYS A 27 5.52 7.18 1.80
C LYS A 27 6.94 7.08 1.29
N GLU A 28 7.69 6.14 1.84
CA GLU A 28 9.09 5.93 1.48
C GLU A 28 9.48 4.46 1.63
N LYS A 29 10.46 3.99 0.84
CA LYS A 29 11.04 2.64 0.94
C LYS A 29 12.52 2.73 1.28
N ILE A 30 12.93 2.27 2.46
CA ILE A 30 14.33 2.32 2.92
C ILE A 30 14.71 1.01 3.60
N GLY A 31 15.82 0.41 3.15
CA GLY A 31 16.42 -0.74 3.83
C GLY A 31 15.50 -1.97 3.91
N GLY A 32 14.75 -2.24 2.84
CA GLY A 32 13.81 -3.39 2.81
C GLY A 32 12.56 -3.18 3.65
N LYS A 33 12.18 -1.93 3.94
CA LYS A 33 10.94 -1.58 4.62
C LYS A 33 10.20 -0.48 3.89
N TYR A 34 8.88 -0.52 3.99
CA TYR A 34 8.00 0.56 3.56
C TYR A 34 7.49 1.32 4.77
N TYR A 35 7.46 2.64 4.65
CA TYR A 35 6.93 3.55 5.66
C TYR A 35 5.81 4.38 5.03
N LYS A 36 4.69 4.53 5.73
CA LYS A 36 3.60 5.40 5.32
C LYS A 36 3.21 6.32 6.48
N LEU A 37 3.09 7.61 6.17
CA LEU A 37 2.52 8.61 7.08
C LEU A 37 1.03 8.78 6.83
N SER A 38 0.34 9.29 7.85
CA SER A 38 -0.98 9.87 7.66
C SER A 38 -0.91 11.14 6.82
N ALA A 39 -2.08 11.70 6.48
CA ALA A 39 -2.18 12.91 5.67
C ALA A 39 -1.36 14.08 6.25
N TYR A 40 -0.93 14.98 5.38
CA TYR A 40 -0.18 16.18 5.76
C TYR A 40 -0.84 17.44 5.19
N SER A 41 -0.89 18.50 5.99
CA SER A 41 -1.18 19.86 5.53
C SER A 41 -0.21 20.85 6.16
N ALA A 42 0.09 21.94 5.45
CA ALA A 42 1.02 22.95 5.94
C ALA A 42 0.54 23.65 7.22
N ASP A 43 -0.78 23.75 7.40
CA ASP A 43 -1.42 24.45 8.52
C ASP A 43 -1.50 23.59 9.79
N VAL A 44 -1.67 22.27 9.64
CA VAL A 44 -1.96 21.35 10.77
C VAL A 44 -0.81 20.36 11.02
N GLY A 45 0.09 20.15 10.06
CA GLY A 45 1.11 19.11 10.13
C GLY A 45 0.57 17.76 9.71
N ILE A 46 1.04 16.69 10.36
CA ILE A 46 0.59 15.31 10.09
C ILE A 46 -0.70 15.05 10.86
N TYR A 47 -1.75 14.61 10.17
CA TYR A 47 -3.09 14.42 10.74
C TYR A 47 -3.82 13.23 10.11
N GLY A 48 -4.89 12.78 10.77
CA GLY A 48 -5.71 11.65 10.32
C GLY A 48 -5.23 10.31 10.87
N ILE A 49 -5.95 9.26 10.49
CA ILE A 49 -5.81 7.92 11.08
C ILE A 49 -5.28 6.88 10.10
N GLN A 50 -4.78 7.27 8.92
CA GLN A 50 -4.42 6.36 7.84
C GLN A 50 -3.38 5.31 8.28
N SER A 51 -2.33 5.73 8.98
CA SER A 51 -1.34 4.80 9.56
C SER A 51 -1.99 3.78 10.52
N ILE A 52 -2.97 4.21 11.29
CA ILE A 52 -3.68 3.35 12.25
C ILE A 52 -4.64 2.41 11.51
N SER A 53 -5.40 2.91 10.53
CA SER A 53 -6.36 2.12 9.76
C SER A 53 -5.67 1.03 8.94
N GLU A 54 -4.49 1.30 8.37
CA GLU A 54 -3.66 0.30 7.65
C GLU A 54 -3.23 -0.85 8.57
N VAL A 55 -2.81 -0.51 9.80
CA VAL A 55 -2.44 -1.52 10.82
C VAL A 55 -3.66 -2.31 11.28
N ILE A 56 -4.82 -1.68 11.43
CA ILE A 56 -6.05 -2.39 11.79
C ILE A 56 -6.48 -3.30 10.63
N ALA A 57 -6.49 -2.82 9.40
CA ALA A 57 -6.88 -3.58 8.22
C ALA A 57 -6.02 -4.83 8.03
N SER A 58 -4.69 -4.68 8.06
CA SER A 58 -3.76 -5.82 7.97
C SER A 58 -3.95 -6.84 9.10
N ARG A 59 -4.27 -6.39 10.32
CA ARG A 59 -4.60 -7.31 11.43
C ARG A 59 -5.91 -8.06 11.21
N VAL A 60 -6.95 -7.40 10.69
CA VAL A 60 -8.21 -8.05 10.34
C VAL A 60 -7.98 -9.10 9.25
N ALA A 61 -7.26 -8.74 8.18
CA ALA A 61 -6.89 -9.66 7.11
C ALA A 61 -6.13 -10.89 7.63
N LYS A 62 -5.13 -10.68 8.50
CA LYS A 62 -4.39 -11.76 9.17
C LYS A 62 -5.30 -12.70 9.97
N ILE A 63 -6.26 -12.16 10.73
CA ILE A 63 -7.24 -12.97 11.49
C ILE A 63 -8.10 -13.81 10.54
N LEU A 64 -8.51 -13.23 9.41
CA LEU A 64 -9.29 -13.90 8.37
C LEU A 64 -8.46 -14.85 7.50
N ARG A 65 -7.13 -14.89 7.68
CA ARG A 65 -6.17 -15.64 6.85
C ARG A 65 -6.24 -15.22 5.38
N ILE A 66 -6.47 -13.93 5.15
CA ILE A 66 -6.33 -13.30 3.84
C ILE A 66 -4.89 -12.82 3.76
N ASP A 67 -4.18 -13.24 2.71
CA ASP A 67 -2.81 -12.79 2.49
C ASP A 67 -2.80 -11.27 2.29
N CYS A 68 -1.96 -10.59 3.06
CA CYS A 68 -1.87 -9.15 3.04
C CYS A 68 -0.51 -8.68 3.58
N VAL A 69 -0.04 -7.51 3.13
CA VAL A 69 1.07 -6.82 3.80
C VAL A 69 0.76 -6.57 5.28
N GLU A 70 1.61 -7.10 6.16
CA GLU A 70 1.50 -6.88 7.61
C GLU A 70 2.15 -5.55 8.02
N TYR A 71 1.35 -4.66 8.61
CA TYR A 71 1.83 -3.38 9.12
C TYR A 71 2.02 -3.37 10.64
N ARG A 72 3.06 -2.68 11.10
CA ARG A 72 3.29 -2.33 12.51
C ARG A 72 3.13 -0.83 12.71
N LEU A 73 2.49 -0.44 13.82
CA LEU A 73 2.36 0.96 14.22
C LEU A 73 3.56 1.39 15.05
N VAL A 74 4.17 2.51 14.70
CA VAL A 74 5.35 3.05 15.37
C VAL A 74 5.09 4.49 15.79
N LEU A 75 5.40 4.82 17.04
CA LEU A 75 5.50 6.21 17.50
C LEU A 75 6.89 6.73 17.15
N ALA A 76 6.96 7.80 16.37
CA ALA A 76 8.22 8.26 15.78
C ALA A 76 8.35 9.78 15.70
N THR A 77 9.60 10.23 15.73
CA THR A 77 10.00 11.57 15.29
C THR A 77 10.31 11.52 13.81
N VAL A 78 9.66 12.36 13.00
CA VAL A 78 9.86 12.43 11.54
C VAL A 78 10.13 13.86 11.11
N ARG A 79 10.87 14.03 10.02
CA ARG A 79 11.08 15.34 9.40
C ARG A 79 10.33 15.41 8.07
N PHE A 80 9.40 16.35 7.95
CA PHE A 80 8.64 16.56 6.72
C PHE A 80 8.60 18.06 6.39
N THR A 81 8.91 18.44 5.15
CA THR A 81 9.00 19.85 4.71
C THR A 81 9.88 20.74 5.62
N ASN A 82 11.03 20.21 6.05
CA ASN A 82 11.98 20.86 6.98
C ASN A 82 11.44 21.17 8.38
N LYS A 83 10.32 20.55 8.79
CA LYS A 83 9.79 20.60 10.15
C LYS A 83 9.82 19.22 10.78
N GLU A 84 10.04 19.16 12.08
CA GLU A 84 10.00 17.92 12.86
C GLU A 84 8.62 17.73 13.50
N PHE A 85 8.15 16.48 13.50
CA PHE A 85 6.87 16.08 14.06
C PHE A 85 7.05 14.81 14.87
N GLU A 86 6.43 14.74 16.05
CA GLU A 86 6.17 13.47 16.72
C GLU A 86 4.81 12.95 16.26
N THR A 87 4.77 11.76 15.68
CA THR A 87 3.55 11.20 15.09
C THR A 87 3.56 9.68 15.13
N VAL A 88 2.46 9.07 14.69
CA VAL A 88 2.39 7.64 14.42
C VAL A 88 2.47 7.37 12.92
N LEU A 89 3.28 6.39 12.56
CA LEU A 89 3.41 5.89 11.20
C LEU A 89 3.20 4.39 11.17
N CYS A 90 2.82 3.85 10.02
CA CYS A 90 2.87 2.41 9.80
C CYS A 90 4.09 2.03 8.98
N GLU A 91 4.75 0.95 9.40
CA GLU A 91 5.83 0.33 8.65
C GLU A 91 5.49 -1.12 8.31
N SER A 92 5.96 -1.60 7.17
CA SER A 92 5.97 -3.02 6.80
C SER A 92 7.35 -3.41 6.31
N ASP A 93 7.64 -4.71 6.36
CA ASP A 93 8.76 -5.24 5.60
C ASP A 93 8.42 -5.21 4.09
N ASP A 94 9.46 -5.27 3.26
CA ASP A 94 9.33 -5.40 1.82
C ASP A 94 8.79 -6.79 1.47
N PHE A 95 7.60 -6.84 0.87
CA PHE A 95 6.98 -8.09 0.47
C PHE A 95 7.61 -8.67 -0.81
N ASN A 96 8.29 -7.85 -1.62
CA ASN A 96 8.94 -8.32 -2.85
C ASN A 96 10.35 -8.86 -2.55
N LEU A 97 10.38 -10.02 -1.88
CA LEU A 97 11.62 -10.67 -1.44
C LEU A 97 12.50 -11.18 -2.58
N ARG A 98 11.92 -11.40 -3.77
CA ARG A 98 12.61 -11.92 -4.95
C ARG A 98 13.05 -10.84 -5.93
N ASN A 99 12.76 -9.58 -5.64
CA ASN A 99 13.00 -8.46 -6.53
C ASN A 99 12.36 -8.69 -7.92
N GLU A 100 11.17 -9.30 -7.92
CA GLU A 100 10.32 -9.53 -9.09
C GLU A 100 9.74 -8.20 -9.58
N GLY A 101 9.24 -8.15 -10.82
CA GLY A 101 8.55 -6.96 -11.31
C GLY A 101 7.28 -6.71 -10.51
N ILE A 102 7.02 -5.47 -10.12
CA ILE A 102 5.73 -5.08 -9.51
C ILE A 102 5.01 -4.17 -10.51
N MET A 103 3.74 -4.49 -10.75
CA MET A 103 2.84 -3.62 -11.52
C MET A 103 1.53 -3.44 -10.76
N VAL A 104 0.89 -2.29 -10.90
CA VAL A 104 -0.46 -2.11 -10.38
C VAL A 104 -1.49 -2.72 -11.33
N PHE A 105 -2.57 -3.29 -10.79
CA PHE A 105 -3.63 -3.96 -11.56
C PHE A 105 -4.18 -3.09 -12.68
N GLU A 106 -4.40 -1.79 -12.42
CA GLU A 106 -4.89 -0.83 -13.42
C GLU A 106 -3.95 -0.72 -14.63
N ASP A 107 -2.64 -0.65 -14.41
CA ASP A 107 -1.65 -0.53 -15.48
C ASP A 107 -1.55 -1.85 -16.27
N LEU A 108 -1.58 -2.99 -15.57
CA LEU A 108 -1.57 -4.30 -16.20
C LEU A 108 -2.81 -4.49 -17.08
N TYR A 109 -3.99 -4.19 -16.55
CA TYR A 109 -5.26 -4.21 -17.28
C TYR A 109 -5.20 -3.32 -18.53
N ASN A 110 -4.77 -2.07 -18.36
CA ASN A 110 -4.65 -1.12 -19.48
C ASN A 110 -3.66 -1.58 -20.54
N SER A 111 -2.56 -2.23 -20.15
CA SER A 111 -1.54 -2.71 -21.09
C SER A 111 -2.01 -3.90 -21.94
N ARG A 112 -2.92 -4.73 -21.43
CA ARG A 112 -3.37 -5.97 -22.10
C ARG A 112 -4.73 -5.87 -22.77
N VAL A 113 -5.62 -5.05 -22.24
CA VAL A 113 -7.05 -5.07 -22.64
C VAL A 113 -7.44 -3.82 -23.43
N ARG A 114 -6.77 -2.68 -23.21
CA ARG A 114 -7.17 -1.41 -23.83
C ARG A 114 -7.02 -1.47 -25.36
N GLY A 115 -8.16 -1.41 -26.05
CA GLY A 115 -8.22 -1.37 -27.52
C GLY A 115 -8.45 -2.71 -28.22
N ILE A 116 -8.56 -3.83 -27.49
CA ILE A 116 -8.72 -5.19 -28.05
C ILE A 116 -10.16 -5.73 -27.84
N GLY A 117 -11.00 -4.97 -27.12
CA GLY A 117 -12.31 -5.39 -26.63
C GLY A 117 -12.27 -5.36 -25.10
N GLU A 118 -13.01 -4.44 -24.50
CA GLU A 118 -12.98 -4.24 -23.05
C GLU A 118 -13.64 -5.44 -22.34
N ILE A 119 -12.83 -6.37 -21.84
CA ILE A 119 -13.30 -7.37 -20.87
C ILE A 119 -13.44 -6.69 -19.50
N PRO A 120 -14.48 -7.00 -18.71
CA PRO A 120 -14.62 -6.42 -17.37
C PRO A 120 -13.39 -6.73 -16.47
N PRO A 121 -12.99 -5.84 -15.56
CA PRO A 121 -11.85 -6.07 -14.65
C PRO A 121 -11.90 -7.39 -13.88
N LEU A 122 -13.10 -7.83 -13.45
CA LEU A 122 -13.27 -9.11 -12.76
C LEU A 122 -13.09 -10.32 -13.68
N GLU A 123 -13.37 -10.17 -14.97
CA GLU A 123 -13.07 -11.21 -15.96
C GLU A 123 -11.56 -11.26 -16.25
N PHE A 124 -10.92 -10.09 -16.34
CA PHE A 124 -9.46 -10.02 -16.48
C PHE A 124 -8.73 -10.64 -15.29
N SER A 125 -9.19 -10.42 -14.05
CA SER A 125 -8.58 -11.06 -12.87
C SER A 125 -8.64 -12.59 -12.92
N ARG A 126 -9.69 -13.15 -13.54
CA ARG A 126 -9.79 -14.60 -13.81
C ARG A 126 -8.78 -15.05 -14.86
N GLU A 127 -8.60 -14.29 -15.94
CA GLU A 127 -7.65 -14.63 -17.01
C GLU A 127 -6.20 -14.69 -16.52
N ILE A 128 -5.82 -13.80 -15.60
CA ILE A 128 -4.48 -13.78 -14.99
C ILE A 128 -4.39 -14.64 -13.71
N GLY A 129 -5.45 -15.35 -13.35
CA GLY A 129 -5.43 -16.35 -12.27
C GLY A 129 -5.47 -15.82 -10.84
N ILE A 130 -5.91 -14.58 -10.60
CA ILE A 130 -5.95 -13.95 -9.25
C ILE A 130 -7.39 -13.71 -8.72
N GLN A 131 -8.38 -14.36 -9.33
CA GLN A 131 -9.79 -14.05 -9.06
C GLN A 131 -10.19 -14.35 -7.61
N ASP A 132 -9.67 -15.43 -7.02
CA ASP A 132 -9.99 -15.82 -5.66
C ASP A 132 -9.47 -14.79 -4.65
N GLU A 133 -8.29 -14.23 -4.91
CA GLU A 133 -7.63 -13.19 -4.13
C GLU A 133 -8.42 -11.89 -4.21
N VAL A 134 -8.92 -11.55 -5.41
CA VAL A 134 -9.84 -10.41 -5.60
C VAL A 134 -11.12 -10.58 -4.78
N TYR A 135 -11.71 -11.78 -4.75
CA TYR A 135 -12.88 -12.03 -3.91
C TYR A 135 -12.57 -11.94 -2.42
N ARG A 136 -11.42 -12.45 -1.97
CA ARG A 136 -10.97 -12.29 -0.57
C ARG A 136 -10.78 -10.80 -0.22
N MET A 137 -10.20 -10.01 -1.12
CA MET A 137 -10.09 -8.55 -0.95
C MET A 137 -11.47 -7.89 -0.81
N PHE A 138 -12.48 -8.27 -1.61
CA PHE A 138 -13.83 -7.71 -1.47
C PHE A 138 -14.47 -8.03 -0.12
N VAL A 139 -14.26 -9.24 0.41
CA VAL A 139 -14.73 -9.59 1.76
C VAL A 139 -14.05 -8.71 2.81
N LEU A 140 -12.72 -8.54 2.71
CA LEU A 140 -11.99 -7.66 3.63
C LEU A 140 -12.50 -6.22 3.53
N ASP A 141 -12.61 -5.68 2.32
CA ASP A 141 -13.05 -4.31 2.04
C ASP A 141 -14.44 -4.04 2.61
N TYR A 142 -15.36 -4.99 2.45
CA TYR A 142 -16.69 -4.90 3.05
C TYR A 142 -16.63 -4.83 4.57
N LEU A 143 -15.79 -5.65 5.21
CA LEU A 143 -15.68 -5.71 6.67
C LEU A 143 -15.03 -4.47 7.28
N ILE A 144 -14.02 -3.89 6.62
CA ILE A 144 -13.31 -2.69 7.09
C ILE A 144 -13.90 -1.40 6.52
N ASN A 145 -14.93 -1.51 5.69
CA ASN A 145 -15.56 -0.42 4.95
C ASN A 145 -14.55 0.40 4.11
N ASN A 146 -13.70 -0.32 3.36
CA ASN A 146 -12.77 0.31 2.43
C ASN A 146 -13.52 0.79 1.18
N ILE A 147 -13.70 2.11 1.08
CA ILE A 147 -14.41 2.75 -0.04
C ILE A 147 -13.49 3.15 -1.20
N ASP A 148 -12.18 2.93 -1.07
CA ASP A 148 -11.16 3.41 -2.02
C ASP A 148 -10.37 2.25 -2.64
N ARG A 149 -10.95 1.04 -2.71
CA ARG A 149 -10.33 -0.07 -3.46
C ARG A 149 -10.42 0.21 -4.96
N HIS A 150 -9.39 0.86 -5.49
CA HIS A 150 -9.20 1.04 -6.93
C HIS A 150 -8.03 0.19 -7.46
N GLY A 151 -7.92 0.04 -8.78
CA GLY A 151 -6.92 -0.84 -9.41
C GLY A 151 -5.45 -0.46 -9.17
N ARG A 152 -5.16 0.71 -8.58
CA ARG A 152 -3.80 1.07 -8.13
C ARG A 152 -3.50 0.72 -6.68
N ASN A 153 -4.49 0.26 -5.93
CA ASN A 153 -4.35 -0.30 -4.57
C ASN A 153 -4.24 -1.83 -4.59
N ILE A 154 -4.02 -2.40 -5.77
CA ILE A 154 -3.78 -3.82 -5.99
C ILE A 154 -2.48 -3.91 -6.76
N GLU A 155 -1.43 -4.38 -6.08
CA GLU A 155 -0.14 -4.66 -6.68
C GLU A 155 -0.11 -6.13 -7.14
N ILE A 156 0.61 -6.40 -8.22
CA ILE A 156 0.71 -7.70 -8.86
C ILE A 156 2.18 -7.94 -9.15
N LEU A 157 2.65 -9.15 -8.85
CA LEU A 157 3.98 -9.60 -9.24
C LEU A 157 3.98 -10.03 -10.71
N VAL A 158 5.00 -9.63 -11.44
CA VAL A 158 5.19 -9.96 -12.85
C VAL A 158 6.59 -10.55 -13.02
N ASP A 159 6.67 -11.77 -13.56
CA ASP A 159 7.96 -12.41 -13.84
C ASP A 159 8.59 -11.90 -15.15
N ASP A 160 9.81 -12.35 -15.42
CA ASP A 160 10.56 -11.96 -16.64
C ASP A 160 9.88 -12.42 -17.95
N ARG A 161 8.93 -13.35 -17.89
CA ARG A 161 8.14 -13.82 -19.04
C ARG A 161 6.86 -13.01 -19.22
N GLY A 162 6.57 -12.11 -18.29
CA GLY A 162 5.34 -11.33 -18.27
C GLY A 162 4.17 -12.11 -17.69
N ASP A 163 4.37 -13.23 -17.01
CA ASP A 163 3.30 -13.91 -16.30
C ASP A 163 2.99 -13.16 -14.99
N ALA A 164 1.71 -13.00 -14.69
CA ALA A 164 1.22 -12.23 -13.55
C ALA A 164 0.80 -13.16 -12.42
N TYR A 165 1.13 -12.79 -11.18
CA TYR A 165 0.85 -13.54 -9.97
C TYR A 165 0.41 -12.62 -8.83
N GLU A 166 -0.32 -13.18 -7.89
CA GLU A 166 -0.77 -12.46 -6.70
C GLU A 166 0.39 -11.89 -5.87
N CYS A 167 0.08 -10.83 -5.15
CA CYS A 167 0.96 -10.16 -4.21
C CYS A 167 0.20 -10.03 -2.86
N PRO A 168 0.90 -10.11 -1.71
CA PRO A 168 0.34 -9.68 -0.43
C PRO A 168 -0.08 -8.21 -0.45
#